data_AF-A0A3D3S3Q5-F1
#
_entry.id   AF-A0A3D3S3Q5-F1
#
_cell.length_a   1.000
_cell.length_b   1.000
_cell.length_c   1.000
_cell.angle_alpha   90.00
_cell.angle_beta   90.00
_cell.angle_gamma   90.00
#
_symmetry.space_group_name_H-M   'P 1'
#
loop_
_entity.id
_entity.type
_entity.pdbx_description
1 polymer ?
#
loop_
_entity_poly.entity_id
_entity_poly.type
_entity_poly.pdbx_seq_one_letter_code
_entity_poly.pdbx_strand_id
1 'polypeptide(L)'
;MTPTELDSLLIDRPQDGLFEVNRRLFTDEELFELEMKHIFEGTWIYLCHESQVANPHDHFTTHIGRQPVIVSRDGDGQLHCFVNACAHRGATLCRTAKSNSKFLTCPYHGWVYDSAGRNVEIKDHASGAYPPVFEQQDHNLKHIARLASYKGFVFGSLNPDVPSLEDHLADAKPFVDMIDAMSAQGAEVLKGYSTYQYRGNWKMQAENGIDGYHFTTIHANYVGVIARRMKASAA
;
A
#
# COMPACT_ATOMS: atom_id res chain seq x y z
N MET A 1 -23.26 -9.29 9.62
CA MET A 1 -22.77 -10.66 9.79
C MET A 1 -22.46 -10.91 11.25
N THR A 2 -23.02 -11.97 11.82
CA THR A 2 -22.80 -12.38 13.21
C THR A 2 -21.51 -13.21 13.32
N PRO A 3 -20.89 -13.32 14.52
CA PRO A 3 -19.73 -14.18 14.72
C PRO A 3 -19.98 -15.64 14.27
N THR A 4 -21.15 -16.19 14.61
CA THR A 4 -21.53 -17.56 14.22
C THR A 4 -21.62 -17.74 12.70
N GLU A 5 -22.06 -16.71 11.96
CA GLU A 5 -22.05 -16.75 10.50
C GLU A 5 -20.64 -16.74 9.95
N LEU A 6 -19.72 -15.94 10.51
CA LEU A 6 -18.32 -15.93 10.11
C LEU A 6 -17.63 -17.28 10.37
N ASP A 7 -17.87 -17.86 11.54
CA ASP A 7 -17.33 -19.18 11.91
C ASP A 7 -17.79 -20.28 10.94
N SER A 8 -18.99 -20.14 10.36
CA SER A 8 -19.52 -21.10 9.38
C SER A 8 -18.86 -21.03 8.00
N LEU A 9 -18.03 -20.00 7.73
CA LEU A 9 -17.38 -19.80 6.43
C LEU A 9 -16.06 -20.56 6.30
N LEU A 10 -15.53 -21.11 7.39
CA LEU A 10 -14.27 -21.83 7.44
C LEU A 10 -14.46 -23.16 8.17
N ILE A 11 -14.05 -24.26 7.55
CA ILE A 11 -13.85 -25.53 8.23
C ILE A 11 -12.35 -25.73 8.34
N ASP A 12 -11.81 -25.55 9.54
CA ASP A 12 -10.39 -25.80 9.85
C ASP A 12 -10.29 -26.94 10.86
N ARG A 13 -10.10 -28.16 10.37
CA ARG A 13 -9.97 -29.39 11.17
C ARG A 13 -8.68 -30.13 10.78
N PRO A 14 -7.51 -29.65 11.23
CA PRO A 14 -6.22 -30.20 10.82
C PRO A 14 -6.04 -31.65 11.25
N GLN A 15 -6.62 -32.07 12.39
CA GLN A 15 -6.61 -33.46 12.85
C GLN A 15 -7.34 -34.43 11.91
N ASP A 16 -8.33 -33.92 11.17
CA ASP A 16 -9.11 -34.68 10.19
C ASP A 16 -8.55 -34.49 8.76
N GLY A 17 -7.51 -33.67 8.59
CA GLY A 17 -6.97 -33.27 7.30
C GLY A 17 -7.95 -32.44 6.46
N LEU A 18 -8.91 -31.76 7.08
CA LEU A 18 -9.96 -31.02 6.39
C LEU A 18 -9.78 -29.52 6.54
N PHE A 19 -9.62 -28.84 5.40
CA PHE A 19 -9.61 -27.38 5.30
C PHE A 19 -10.51 -26.94 4.14
N GLU A 20 -11.63 -26.29 4.45
CA GLU A 20 -12.58 -25.83 3.44
C GLU A 20 -12.98 -24.37 3.68
N VAL A 21 -13.09 -23.62 2.59
CA VAL A 21 -13.47 -22.21 2.62
C VAL A 21 -14.76 -22.00 1.83
N ASN A 22 -15.69 -21.25 2.39
CA ASN A 22 -16.95 -20.96 1.73
C ASN A 22 -16.76 -19.98 0.57
N ARG A 23 -17.34 -20.30 -0.60
CA ARG A 23 -17.26 -19.46 -1.80
C ARG A 23 -17.70 -18.01 -1.60
N ARG A 24 -18.55 -17.73 -0.61
CA ARG A 24 -19.00 -16.37 -0.25
C ARG A 24 -17.82 -15.44 0.04
N LEU A 25 -16.70 -15.95 0.57
CA LEU A 25 -15.49 -15.17 0.81
C LEU A 25 -15.01 -14.43 -0.45
N PHE A 26 -15.32 -14.93 -1.64
CA PHE A 26 -14.89 -14.30 -2.90
C PHE A 26 -15.93 -13.38 -3.53
N THR A 27 -17.20 -13.45 -3.13
CA THR A 27 -18.31 -12.82 -3.86
C THR A 27 -19.28 -12.00 -3.00
N ASP A 28 -19.22 -12.12 -1.67
CA ASP A 28 -20.13 -11.47 -0.75
C ASP A 28 -19.66 -10.04 -0.41
N GLU A 29 -20.55 -9.07 -0.57
CA GLU A 29 -20.25 -7.65 -0.36
C GLU A 29 -20.08 -7.30 1.13
N GLU A 30 -20.84 -7.93 2.03
CA GLU A 30 -20.71 -7.66 3.46
C GLU A 30 -19.36 -8.17 3.99
N LEU A 31 -18.87 -9.31 3.47
CA LEU A 31 -17.51 -9.77 3.76
C LEU A 31 -16.45 -8.83 3.22
N PHE A 32 -16.64 -8.28 2.02
CA PHE A 32 -15.71 -7.29 1.46
C PHE A 32 -15.62 -6.03 2.33
N GLU A 33 -16.74 -5.53 2.86
CA GLU A 33 -16.73 -4.40 3.79
C GLU A 33 -15.95 -4.71 5.08
N LEU A 34 -16.09 -5.93 5.60
CA LEU A 34 -15.33 -6.39 6.77
C LEU A 34 -13.83 -6.50 6.45
N GLU A 35 -13.46 -7.04 5.29
CA GLU A 35 -12.06 -7.13 4.83
C GLU A 35 -11.45 -5.73 4.69
N MET A 36 -12.17 -4.78 4.11
CA MET A 36 -11.72 -3.40 3.99
C MET A 36 -11.41 -2.80 5.36
N LYS A 37 -12.32 -2.97 6.33
CA LYS A 37 -12.16 -2.43 7.69
C LYS A 37 -11.05 -3.13 8.47
N HIS A 38 -10.99 -4.45 8.44
CA HIS A 38 -10.17 -5.24 9.36
C HIS A 38 -8.83 -5.70 8.78
N ILE A 39 -8.71 -5.76 7.45
CA ILE A 39 -7.47 -6.11 6.76
C ILE A 39 -6.86 -4.84 6.19
N PHE A 40 -7.49 -4.25 5.17
CA PHE A 40 -6.87 -3.17 4.40
C PHE A 40 -6.72 -1.85 5.15
N GLU A 41 -7.62 -1.56 6.09
CA GLU A 41 -7.57 -0.36 6.93
C GLU A 41 -7.20 -0.69 8.39
N GLY A 42 -7.10 -1.98 8.73
CA GLY A 42 -6.89 -2.48 10.10
C GLY A 42 -5.48 -2.96 10.41
N THR A 43 -4.65 -3.26 9.41
CA THR A 43 -3.30 -3.82 9.57
C THR A 43 -2.23 -3.05 8.78
N TRP A 44 -1.03 -3.60 8.65
CA TRP A 44 0.04 -3.08 7.80
C TRP A 44 -0.21 -3.37 6.32
N ILE A 45 -0.06 -2.34 5.48
CA ILE A 45 -0.19 -2.43 4.02
C ILE A 45 1.09 -1.93 3.36
N TYR A 46 1.61 -2.69 2.41
CA TYR A 46 2.76 -2.28 1.60
C TYR A 46 2.40 -1.05 0.76
N LEU A 47 3.24 -0.02 0.82
CA LEU A 47 3.01 1.26 0.14
C LEU A 47 3.90 1.43 -1.09
N CYS A 48 5.21 1.25 -0.91
CA CYS A 48 6.22 1.41 -1.95
C CYS A 48 7.57 0.87 -1.48
N HIS A 49 8.55 0.84 -2.39
CA HIS A 49 9.96 0.71 -2.02
C HIS A 49 10.62 2.08 -1.85
N GLU A 50 11.61 2.22 -0.97
CA GLU A 50 12.32 3.48 -0.71
C GLU A 50 12.99 4.05 -1.96
N SER A 51 13.39 3.21 -2.92
CA SER A 51 13.92 3.66 -4.23
C SER A 51 12.89 4.47 -5.05
N GLN A 52 11.59 4.32 -4.75
CA GLN A 52 10.53 5.10 -5.38
C GLN A 52 10.42 6.51 -4.79
N VAL A 53 10.98 6.75 -3.60
CA VAL A 53 11.10 8.04 -2.92
C VAL A 53 12.54 8.30 -2.47
N ALA A 54 13.51 8.06 -3.36
CA ALA A 54 14.93 8.05 -3.02
C ALA A 54 15.48 9.45 -2.68
N ASN A 55 14.95 10.50 -3.31
CA ASN A 55 15.50 11.84 -3.18
C ASN A 55 14.70 12.68 -2.18
N PRO A 56 15.33 13.68 -1.53
CA PRO A 56 14.60 14.70 -0.80
C PRO A 56 13.48 15.30 -1.64
N HIS A 57 12.33 15.46 -1.02
CA HIS A 57 11.10 15.98 -1.62
C HIS A 57 10.44 15.08 -2.68
N ASP A 58 10.86 13.82 -2.81
CA ASP A 58 10.10 12.84 -3.59
C ASP A 58 8.77 12.51 -2.89
N HIS A 59 7.72 12.38 -3.69
CA HIS A 59 6.38 11.96 -3.29
C HIS A 59 5.93 10.78 -4.15
N PHE A 60 5.27 9.82 -3.53
CA PHE A 60 4.66 8.67 -4.18
C PHE A 60 3.22 8.50 -3.67
N THR A 61 2.24 8.41 -4.58
CA THR A 61 0.83 8.29 -4.21
C THR A 61 0.36 6.84 -4.32
N THR A 62 -0.32 6.33 -3.30
CA THR A 62 -0.91 4.98 -3.28
C THR A 62 -2.15 4.97 -2.39
N HIS A 63 -2.64 3.80 -1.98
CA HIS A 63 -3.81 3.66 -1.11
C HIS A 63 -3.52 2.71 0.06
N ILE A 64 -4.15 2.98 1.21
CA ILE A 64 -4.36 2.01 2.29
C ILE A 64 -5.86 1.75 2.35
N GLY A 65 -6.27 0.57 1.89
CA GLY A 65 -7.68 0.30 1.65
C GLY A 65 -8.30 1.34 0.71
N ARG A 66 -9.32 2.07 1.18
CA ARG A 66 -9.96 3.15 0.40
C ARG A 66 -9.32 4.51 0.60
N GLN A 67 -8.38 4.65 1.52
CA GLN A 67 -7.77 5.93 1.83
C GLN A 67 -6.61 6.21 0.88
N PRO A 68 -6.69 7.25 0.02
CA PRO A 68 -5.55 7.66 -0.78
C PRO A 68 -4.50 8.28 0.14
N VAL A 69 -3.25 7.90 -0.05
CA VAL A 69 -2.12 8.36 0.78
C VAL A 69 -0.96 8.85 -0.10
N ILE A 70 -0.13 9.71 0.47
CA ILE A 70 1.14 10.16 -0.11
C ILE A 70 2.24 9.68 0.81
N VAL A 71 3.19 8.90 0.30
CA VAL A 71 4.49 8.66 0.94
C VAL A 71 5.44 9.75 0.44
N SER A 72 6.11 10.44 1.35
CA SER A 72 7.10 11.46 0.99
C SER A 72 8.43 11.24 1.69
N ARG A 73 9.51 11.72 1.08
CA ARG A 73 10.78 11.95 1.76
C ARG A 73 10.99 13.44 1.93
N ASP A 74 11.21 13.91 3.15
CA ASP A 74 11.40 15.35 3.39
C ASP A 74 12.82 15.84 3.03
N GLY A 75 13.07 17.13 3.28
CA GLY A 75 14.37 17.76 3.03
C GLY A 75 15.51 17.21 3.90
N ASP A 76 15.18 16.65 5.06
CA ASP A 76 16.11 16.05 6.02
C ASP A 76 16.26 14.53 5.79
N GLY A 77 15.61 14.01 4.75
CA GLY A 77 15.67 12.61 4.35
C GLY A 77 14.72 11.68 5.10
N GLN A 78 13.83 12.20 5.95
CA GLN A 78 12.89 11.39 6.73
C GLN A 78 11.67 10.99 5.89
N LEU A 79 11.18 9.76 6.11
CA LEU A 79 9.97 9.28 5.49
C LEU A 79 8.73 9.76 6.25
N HIS A 80 7.73 10.21 5.51
CA HIS A 80 6.41 10.57 6.02
C HIS A 80 5.34 9.90 5.20
N CYS A 81 4.15 9.74 5.78
CA CYS A 81 2.99 9.33 5.03
C CYS A 81 1.72 9.96 5.59
N PHE A 82 0.92 10.53 4.70
CA PHE A 82 -0.30 11.26 5.05
C PHE A 82 -1.43 10.96 4.09
N VAL A 83 -2.66 11.18 4.55
CA VAL A 83 -3.85 11.11 3.68
C VAL A 83 -3.71 12.16 2.57
N ASN A 84 -3.97 11.77 1.33
CA ASN A 84 -3.91 12.63 0.14
C ASN A 84 -5.15 13.53 0.04
N ALA A 85 -5.39 14.32 1.09
CA ALA A 85 -6.55 15.19 1.22
C ALA A 85 -6.12 16.48 1.92
N CYS A 86 -6.36 17.62 1.29
CA CYS A 86 -6.11 18.93 1.88
C CYS A 86 -6.91 19.11 3.18
N ALA A 87 -6.27 19.58 4.25
CA ALA A 87 -6.89 19.82 5.55
C ALA A 87 -8.09 20.81 5.48
N HIS A 88 -8.11 21.69 4.48
CA HIS A 88 -9.20 22.66 4.32
C HIS A 88 -10.54 22.03 3.88
N ARG A 89 -10.58 21.36 2.71
CA ARG A 89 -11.83 20.84 2.10
C ARG A 89 -11.66 19.44 1.48
N GLY A 90 -10.60 18.73 1.82
CA GLY A 90 -10.38 17.35 1.37
C GLY A 90 -9.99 17.19 -0.11
N ALA A 91 -9.71 18.28 -0.82
CA ALA A 91 -9.25 18.19 -2.22
C ALA A 91 -7.94 17.38 -2.32
N THR A 92 -7.87 16.49 -3.31
CA THR A 92 -6.65 15.71 -3.61
C THR A 92 -5.48 16.63 -3.89
N LEU A 93 -4.37 16.44 -3.18
CA LEU A 93 -3.18 17.28 -3.27
C LEU A 93 -2.28 16.82 -4.42
N CYS A 94 -1.81 15.57 -4.36
CA CYS A 94 -0.97 15.00 -5.39
C CYS A 94 -1.81 14.13 -6.33
N ARG A 95 -1.90 14.54 -7.60
CA ARG A 95 -2.71 13.88 -8.63
C ARG A 95 -1.88 13.03 -9.60
N THR A 96 -0.59 12.90 -9.33
CA THR A 96 0.36 12.13 -10.13
C THR A 96 0.95 11.02 -9.28
N ALA A 97 1.17 9.84 -9.86
CA ALA A 97 1.72 8.68 -9.14
C ALA A 97 3.04 8.97 -8.42
N LYS A 98 3.89 9.80 -9.04
CA LYS A 98 5.18 10.23 -8.50
C LYS A 98 5.44 11.69 -8.86
N SER A 99 6.02 12.45 -7.94
CA SER A 99 6.47 13.82 -8.16
C SER A 99 7.65 14.15 -7.26
N ASN A 100 8.43 15.19 -7.58
CA ASN A 100 9.43 15.76 -6.67
C ASN A 100 9.09 17.24 -6.49
N SER A 101 8.78 17.66 -5.25
CA SER A 101 8.48 19.06 -4.94
C SER A 101 8.62 19.33 -3.45
N LYS A 102 9.33 20.41 -3.11
CA LYS A 102 9.46 20.89 -1.73
C LYS A 102 8.10 21.26 -1.12
N PHE A 103 7.16 21.69 -1.96
CA PHE A 103 5.83 22.14 -1.55
C PHE A 103 4.72 21.43 -2.31
N LEU A 104 3.65 21.06 -1.60
CA LEU A 104 2.40 20.58 -2.13
C LEU A 104 1.36 21.69 -2.01
N THR A 105 1.05 22.36 -3.12
CA THR A 105 0.01 23.39 -3.17
C THR A 105 -1.33 22.78 -3.53
N CYS A 106 -2.32 22.95 -2.66
CA CYS A 106 -3.67 22.49 -2.91
C CYS A 106 -4.26 23.19 -4.15
N PRO A 107 -4.74 22.43 -5.15
CA PRO A 107 -5.27 23.02 -6.39
C PRO A 107 -6.59 23.78 -6.19
N TYR A 108 -7.24 23.65 -5.02
CA TYR A 108 -8.52 24.27 -4.78
C TYR A 108 -8.38 25.73 -4.33
N HIS A 109 -7.73 25.96 -3.18
CA HIS A 109 -7.63 27.29 -2.57
C HIS A 109 -6.19 27.75 -2.30
N GLY A 110 -5.19 26.98 -2.75
CA GLY A 110 -3.79 27.38 -2.64
C GLY A 110 -3.15 27.21 -1.27
N TRP A 111 -3.74 26.45 -0.34
CA TRP A 111 -3.05 26.07 0.90
C TRP A 111 -1.80 25.27 0.56
N VAL A 112 -0.67 25.61 1.18
CA VAL A 112 0.64 25.03 0.86
C VAL A 112 1.14 24.22 2.04
N TYR A 113 1.63 23.02 1.74
CA TYR A 113 2.24 22.12 2.69
C TYR A 113 3.68 21.84 2.29
N ASP A 114 4.58 21.68 3.25
CA ASP A 114 5.92 21.17 2.97
C ASP A 114 5.94 19.65 2.79
N SER A 115 7.10 19.09 2.45
CA SER A 115 7.27 17.64 2.25
C SER A 115 7.15 16.79 3.52
N ALA A 116 7.10 17.39 4.71
CA ALA A 116 6.79 16.72 5.98
C ALA A 116 5.29 16.82 6.33
N GLY A 117 4.49 17.42 5.45
CA GLY A 117 3.05 17.60 5.62
C GLY A 117 2.67 18.79 6.50
N ARG A 118 3.61 19.65 6.89
CA ARG A 118 3.29 20.84 7.69
C ARG A 118 2.66 21.89 6.79
N ASN A 119 1.57 22.52 7.25
CA ASN A 119 1.03 23.67 6.57
C ASN A 119 1.98 24.86 6.76
N VAL A 120 2.44 25.43 5.65
CA VAL A 120 3.40 26.54 5.64
C VAL A 120 2.79 27.83 5.11
N GLU A 121 1.67 27.73 4.39
CA GLU A 121 0.98 28.91 3.86
C GLU A 121 -0.53 28.66 3.73
N ILE A 122 -1.30 29.60 4.27
CA ILE A 122 -2.75 29.68 4.16
C ILE A 122 -3.08 30.94 3.37
N LYS A 123 -3.87 30.79 2.31
CA LYS A 123 -4.26 31.90 1.45
C LYS A 123 -4.95 33.00 2.27
N ASP A 124 -4.55 34.25 2.02
CA ASP A 124 -5.10 35.45 2.66
C ASP A 124 -5.03 35.41 4.20
N HIS A 125 -4.05 34.71 4.81
CA HIS A 125 -3.99 34.51 6.27
C HIS A 125 -4.16 35.82 7.08
N ALA A 126 -3.48 36.89 6.65
CA ALA A 126 -3.52 38.18 7.33
C ALA A 126 -4.77 39.03 7.01
N SER A 127 -5.41 38.82 5.85
CA SER A 127 -6.49 39.68 5.32
C SER A 127 -7.86 39.00 5.23
N GLY A 128 -7.92 37.68 5.41
CA GLY A 128 -9.08 36.82 5.19
C GLY A 128 -10.07 36.73 6.35
N ALA A 129 -9.89 37.55 7.39
CA ALA A 129 -10.75 37.61 8.58
C ALA A 129 -10.94 36.26 9.29
N TYR A 130 -9.89 35.43 9.35
CA TYR A 130 -9.90 34.19 10.12
C TYR A 130 -10.11 34.49 11.63
N PRO A 131 -11.00 33.75 12.33
CA PRO A 131 -11.26 34.00 13.75
C PRO A 131 -10.05 33.60 14.61
N PRO A 132 -9.87 34.14 15.83
CA PRO A 132 -8.73 33.81 16.69
C PRO A 132 -8.58 32.31 17.01
N VAL A 133 -9.69 31.55 17.02
CA VAL A 133 -9.67 30.09 17.22
C VAL A 133 -9.01 29.34 16.06
N PHE A 134 -8.96 29.94 14.86
CA PHE A 134 -8.33 29.35 13.68
C PHE A 134 -6.84 29.08 13.91
N GLU A 135 -6.14 29.99 14.60
CA GLU A 135 -4.71 29.85 14.93
C GLU A 135 -4.44 28.70 15.91
N GLN A 136 -5.46 28.21 16.62
CA GLN A 136 -5.35 27.11 17.58
C GLN A 136 -5.63 25.74 16.94
N GLN A 137 -6.04 25.72 15.68
CA GLN A 137 -6.33 24.49 14.95
C GLN A 137 -5.07 23.92 14.30
N ASP A 138 -5.02 22.59 14.18
CA ASP A 138 -4.00 21.92 13.38
C ASP A 138 -4.41 21.93 11.91
N HIS A 139 -3.64 22.68 11.11
CA HIS A 139 -3.85 22.80 9.67
C HIS A 139 -2.96 21.86 8.86
N ASN A 140 -2.13 21.04 9.51
CA ASN A 140 -1.21 20.13 8.84
C ASN A 140 -1.95 18.98 8.14
N LEU A 141 -1.25 18.29 7.25
CA LEU A 141 -1.77 17.07 6.65
C LEU A 141 -1.90 15.98 7.72
N LYS A 142 -2.99 15.20 7.61
CA LYS A 142 -3.23 14.10 8.53
C LYS A 142 -2.26 12.96 8.24
N HIS A 143 -1.27 12.81 9.11
CA HIS A 143 -0.38 11.65 9.12
C HIS A 143 -1.15 10.35 9.35
N ILE A 144 -0.73 9.27 8.69
CA ILE A 144 -1.21 7.93 9.01
C ILE A 144 -0.70 7.50 10.39
N ALA A 145 -1.35 6.51 11.00
CA ALA A 145 -1.06 6.16 12.39
C ALA A 145 0.32 5.50 12.56
N ARG A 146 0.74 4.67 11.60
CA ARG A 146 2.04 3.98 11.61
C ARG A 146 2.67 3.99 10.23
N LEU A 147 3.97 4.22 10.18
CA LEU A 147 4.81 4.12 9.00
C LEU A 147 6.13 3.47 9.42
N ALA A 148 6.57 2.47 8.68
CA ALA A 148 7.85 1.80 8.93
C ALA A 148 8.41 1.26 7.61
N SER A 149 9.74 1.10 7.59
CA SER A 149 10.45 0.48 6.48
C SER A 149 11.23 -0.72 7.00
N TYR A 150 11.19 -1.82 6.26
CA TYR A 150 12.03 -2.99 6.48
C TYR A 150 12.78 -3.28 5.18
N LYS A 151 14.11 -3.14 5.19
CA LYS A 151 14.96 -3.35 4.00
C LYS A 151 14.53 -2.54 2.77
N GLY A 152 14.06 -1.31 2.98
CA GLY A 152 13.55 -0.44 1.92
C GLY A 152 12.10 -0.71 1.52
N PHE A 153 11.45 -1.77 1.99
CA PHE A 153 10.02 -2.00 1.77
C PHE A 153 9.22 -1.20 2.81
N VAL A 154 8.51 -0.18 2.33
CA VAL A 154 7.75 0.76 3.17
C VAL A 154 6.32 0.26 3.35
N PHE A 155 5.89 0.16 4.60
CA PHE A 155 4.54 -0.23 4.99
C PHE A 155 3.89 0.88 5.83
N GLY A 156 2.57 0.99 5.74
CA GLY A 156 1.79 1.90 6.56
C GLY A 156 0.55 1.26 7.14
N SER A 157 0.04 1.84 8.24
CA SER A 157 -1.25 1.48 8.81
C SER A 157 -2.03 2.72 9.23
N LEU A 158 -3.35 2.68 9.02
CA LEU A 158 -4.29 3.66 9.55
C LEU A 158 -4.64 3.38 11.01
N ASN A 159 -4.37 2.18 11.50
CA ASN A 159 -4.63 1.74 12.86
C ASN A 159 -3.39 1.99 13.75
N PRO A 160 -3.50 2.76 14.85
CA PRO A 160 -2.39 2.94 15.78
C PRO A 160 -2.06 1.67 16.57
N ASP A 161 -3.04 0.77 16.72
CA ASP A 161 -2.99 -0.43 17.54
C ASP A 161 -2.65 -1.65 16.68
N VAL A 162 -1.46 -1.61 16.07
CA VAL A 162 -0.85 -2.73 15.33
C VAL A 162 0.50 -3.08 15.97
N PRO A 163 0.97 -4.33 15.85
CA PRO A 163 2.30 -4.70 16.31
C PRO A 163 3.39 -3.96 15.52
N SER A 164 4.65 -4.06 15.95
CA SER A 164 5.76 -3.54 15.16
C SER A 164 5.77 -4.16 13.76
N LEU A 165 6.35 -3.47 12.77
CA LEU A 165 6.45 -4.03 11.42
C LEU A 165 7.22 -5.36 11.40
N GLU A 166 8.27 -5.49 12.22
CA GLU A 166 9.06 -6.72 12.30
C GLU A 166 8.28 -7.89 12.88
N ASP A 167 7.41 -7.63 13.86
CA ASP A 167 6.51 -8.65 14.44
C ASP A 167 5.38 -9.01 13.47
N HIS A 168 4.87 -8.02 12.73
CA HIS A 168 3.87 -8.26 11.69
C HIS A 168 4.41 -9.13 10.56
N LEU A 169 5.63 -8.84 10.09
CA LEU A 169 6.27 -9.60 9.03
C LEU A 169 6.60 -11.03 9.49
N ALA A 170 6.96 -11.23 10.76
CA ALA A 170 7.22 -12.56 11.33
C ALA A 170 8.09 -13.43 10.42
N ASP A 171 7.60 -14.61 10.02
CA ASP A 171 8.30 -15.58 9.16
C ASP A 171 8.33 -15.19 7.68
N ALA A 172 7.75 -14.04 7.30
CA ALA A 172 7.96 -13.45 5.99
C ALA A 172 9.33 -12.75 5.86
N LYS A 173 9.96 -12.36 6.99
CA LYS A 173 11.25 -11.62 6.97
C LYS A 173 12.36 -12.32 6.17
N PRO A 174 12.60 -13.63 6.31
CA PRO A 174 13.62 -14.32 5.51
C PRO A 174 13.41 -14.21 4.00
N PHE A 175 12.16 -14.12 3.52
CA PHE A 175 11.87 -13.94 2.10
C PHE A 175 12.16 -12.50 1.64
N VAL A 176 11.85 -11.51 2.47
CA VAL A 176 12.22 -10.11 2.19
C VAL A 176 13.73 -9.93 2.20
N ASP A 177 14.41 -10.54 3.17
CA ASP A 177 15.88 -10.53 3.25
C ASP A 177 16.51 -11.22 2.03
N MET A 178 15.92 -12.31 1.55
CA MET A 178 16.38 -13.00 0.33
C MET A 178 16.27 -12.09 -0.90
N ILE A 179 15.16 -11.35 -1.05
CA ILE A 179 14.96 -10.42 -2.16
C ILE A 179 15.98 -9.28 -2.09
N ASP A 180 16.16 -8.68 -0.92
CA ASP A 180 17.14 -7.60 -0.71
C ASP A 180 18.58 -8.09 -1.00
N ALA A 181 18.91 -9.31 -0.55
CA ALA A 181 20.23 -9.90 -0.71
C ALA A 181 20.56 -10.38 -2.15
N MET A 182 19.64 -10.30 -3.11
CA MET A 182 19.93 -10.64 -4.51
C MET A 182 20.98 -9.72 -5.14
N SER A 183 21.23 -8.55 -4.53
CA SER A 183 22.25 -7.59 -4.94
C SER A 183 22.98 -7.02 -3.72
N ALA A 184 24.27 -6.69 -3.89
CA ALA A 184 25.02 -5.97 -2.86
C ALA A 184 24.51 -4.54 -2.62
N GLN A 185 23.73 -3.98 -3.55
CA GLN A 185 23.11 -2.66 -3.43
C GLN A 185 21.67 -2.70 -2.88
N GLY A 186 21.16 -3.89 -2.53
CA GLY A 186 19.77 -4.08 -2.14
C GLY A 186 18.81 -4.16 -3.33
N ALA A 187 17.51 -4.23 -3.03
CA ALA A 187 16.46 -4.22 -4.05
C ALA A 187 16.17 -2.79 -4.56
N GLU A 188 15.72 -2.66 -5.80
CA GLU A 188 15.09 -1.42 -6.27
C GLU A 188 13.91 -1.71 -7.19
N VAL A 189 12.92 -0.82 -7.15
CA VAL A 189 11.83 -0.79 -8.14
C VAL A 189 12.27 0.06 -9.33
N LEU A 190 12.39 -0.58 -10.49
CA LEU A 190 12.70 0.08 -11.75
C LEU A 190 11.58 1.03 -12.19
N LYS A 191 11.95 2.02 -12.99
CA LYS A 191 10.99 3.00 -13.53
C LYS A 191 10.02 2.30 -14.49
N GLY A 192 8.73 2.60 -14.31
CA GLY A 192 7.64 2.06 -15.11
C GLY A 192 6.87 0.98 -14.35
N TYR A 193 5.57 0.92 -14.60
CA TYR A 193 4.70 -0.10 -14.03
C TYR A 193 3.60 -0.43 -15.03
N SER A 194 3.02 -1.63 -14.90
CA SER A 194 1.85 -2.05 -15.66
C SER A 194 0.69 -2.21 -14.69
N THR A 195 -0.37 -1.46 -14.91
CA THR A 195 -1.64 -1.59 -14.18
C THR A 195 -2.71 -2.07 -15.13
N TYR A 196 -3.45 -3.09 -14.71
CA TYR A 196 -4.62 -3.59 -15.43
C TYR A 196 -5.72 -3.92 -14.42
N GLN A 197 -6.96 -3.94 -14.90
CA GLN A 197 -8.10 -4.34 -14.09
C GLN A 197 -8.39 -5.82 -14.31
N TYR A 198 -8.65 -6.52 -13.22
CA TYR A 198 -9.04 -7.92 -13.22
C TYR A 198 -10.42 -8.07 -12.56
N ARG A 199 -11.34 -8.74 -13.24
CA ARG A 199 -12.69 -9.02 -12.73
C ARG A 199 -12.67 -10.28 -11.86
N GLY A 200 -12.07 -10.19 -10.69
CA GLY A 200 -12.09 -11.24 -9.68
C GLY A 200 -11.66 -10.72 -8.31
N ASN A 201 -11.88 -11.53 -7.28
CA ASN A 201 -11.54 -11.16 -5.92
C ASN A 201 -10.01 -11.07 -5.74
N TRP A 202 -9.55 -10.14 -4.92
CA TRP A 202 -8.12 -9.92 -4.64
C TRP A 202 -7.43 -11.18 -4.10
N LYS A 203 -8.15 -11.98 -3.29
CA LYS A 203 -7.62 -13.22 -2.69
C LYS A 203 -7.19 -14.26 -3.73
N MET A 204 -7.86 -14.30 -4.89
CA MET A 204 -7.51 -15.23 -5.97
C MET A 204 -6.09 -15.00 -6.51
N GLN A 205 -5.60 -13.76 -6.52
CA GLN A 205 -4.23 -13.46 -6.95
C GLN A 205 -3.22 -13.95 -5.91
N ALA A 206 -3.52 -13.75 -4.62
CA ALA A 206 -2.66 -14.21 -3.53
C ALA A 206 -2.56 -15.75 -3.51
N GLU A 207 -3.70 -16.45 -3.61
CA GLU A 207 -3.75 -17.91 -3.64
C GLU A 207 -3.06 -18.49 -4.89
N ASN A 208 -3.32 -17.90 -6.06
CA ASN A 208 -2.70 -18.38 -7.30
C ASN A 208 -1.17 -18.26 -7.28
N GLY A 209 -0.63 -17.22 -6.64
CA GLY A 209 0.82 -17.01 -6.54
C GLY A 209 1.58 -18.11 -5.82
N ILE A 210 0.91 -18.86 -4.93
CA ILE A 210 1.49 -19.99 -4.18
C ILE A 210 0.99 -21.36 -4.67
N ASP A 211 0.07 -21.38 -5.63
CA ASP A 211 -0.45 -22.62 -6.23
C ASP A 211 0.48 -23.12 -7.36
N GLY A 212 1.35 -24.08 -7.05
CA GLY A 212 2.19 -24.74 -8.05
C GLY A 212 1.43 -25.69 -8.98
N TYR A 213 0.21 -26.12 -8.62
CA TYR A 213 -0.50 -27.18 -9.32
C TYR A 213 -1.04 -26.73 -10.67
N HIS A 214 -1.57 -25.50 -10.77
CA HIS A 214 -2.09 -24.98 -12.04
C HIS A 214 -1.03 -24.83 -13.13
N PHE A 215 0.26 -24.78 -12.76
CA PHE A 215 1.31 -24.28 -13.66
C PHE A 215 1.39 -25.06 -14.98
N THR A 216 1.41 -26.39 -14.90
CA THR A 216 1.57 -27.25 -16.08
C THR A 216 0.33 -27.30 -16.97
N THR A 217 -0.85 -27.02 -16.41
CA THR A 217 -2.12 -27.03 -17.15
C THR A 217 -2.38 -25.69 -17.82
N ILE A 218 -2.36 -24.59 -17.06
CA ILE A 218 -2.69 -23.26 -17.59
C ILE A 218 -1.55 -22.70 -18.46
N HIS A 219 -0.29 -23.00 -18.13
CA HIS A 219 0.88 -22.50 -18.87
C HIS A 219 1.44 -23.53 -19.88
N ALA A 220 0.65 -24.54 -20.28
CA ALA A 220 1.08 -25.60 -21.20
C ALA A 220 1.70 -25.06 -22.51
N ASN A 221 1.13 -23.99 -23.07
CA ASN A 221 1.66 -23.33 -24.26
C ASN A 221 3.04 -22.70 -24.01
N TYR A 222 3.21 -22.02 -22.89
CA TYR A 222 4.50 -21.42 -22.52
C TYR A 222 5.57 -22.50 -22.34
N VAL A 223 5.26 -23.55 -21.57
CA VAL A 223 6.17 -24.69 -21.36
C VAL A 223 6.55 -25.33 -22.69
N GLY A 224 5.58 -25.52 -23.59
CA GLY A 224 5.82 -26.06 -24.94
C GLY A 224 6.74 -25.18 -25.78
N VAL A 225 6.61 -23.86 -25.74
CA VAL A 225 7.48 -22.92 -26.46
C VAL A 225 8.92 -22.98 -25.92
N ILE A 226 9.10 -22.96 -24.60
CA ILE A 226 10.42 -23.04 -23.98
C ILE A 226 11.10 -24.36 -24.33
N ALA A 227 10.39 -25.49 -24.22
CA ALA A 227 10.92 -26.81 -24.55
C ALA A 227 11.38 -26.89 -26.02
N ARG A 228 10.65 -26.30 -26.97
CA ARG A 228 11.04 -26.24 -28.38
C ARG A 228 12.29 -25.39 -28.59
N ARG A 229 12.40 -24.23 -27.91
CA ARG A 229 13.59 -23.36 -27.99
C ARG A 229 14.84 -24.06 -27.47
N MET A 230 14.74 -24.73 -26.32
CA MET A 230 15.88 -25.48 -25.75
C MET A 230 16.36 -26.59 -26.69
N LYS A 231 15.43 -27.33 -27.33
CA LYS A 231 15.80 -28.35 -28.33
C LYS A 231 16.50 -27.75 -29.54
N ALA A 232 16.03 -26.60 -30.04
CA ALA A 232 16.63 -25.92 -31.19
C ALA A 232 18.01 -25.34 -30.88
N SER A 233 18.27 -24.86 -29.66
CA SER A 233 19.58 -24.35 -29.25
C SER A 233 20.61 -25.44 -28.94
N ALA A 234 20.16 -26.68 -28.75
CA ALA A 234 21.02 -27.84 -28.47
C ALA A 234 21.38 -28.65 -29.74
N ALA A 235 20.78 -28.32 -30.88
CA ALA A 235 21.03 -28.92 -32.19
C ALA A 235 21.95 -28.01 -33.01
#